data_AF-A0A4R6EJK0-F1
#
_entry.id   AF-A0A4R6EJK0-F1
#
_cell.length_a   1.000
_cell.length_b   1.000
_cell.length_c   1.000
_cell.angle_alpha   90.00
_cell.angle_beta   90.00
_cell.angle_gamma   90.00
#
_symmetry.space_group_name_H-M   'P 1'
#
loop_
_entity.id
_entity.type
_entity.pdbx_description
1 polymer ?
#
loop_
_entity_poly.entity_id
_entity_poly.type
_entity_poly.pdbx_seq_one_letter_code
_entity_poly.pdbx_strand_id
1 'polypeptide(L)'
;MIEGRLVLKLDDEFRHLASYALEDDGSLYLFLVREGTNDHRLLHEVGQEGPTKVDFEGQRPKTKKISYHASGLIRYHNADHQKVYREPLCAVSTVNPIVAYVIPSVQKLDRLEGTRDSDFVFELETDNRMQFSFCVTPWQHVPPCNHAAIRFPNLFALVVDIGGPVIELPRELAQHVTTCAITEGFPTPLLDEPTAFARFHQQMNQTQSLILYSPNAKGEYRLGRTLSTRRAQVLDLPRLRVSGGVGYWVQTGLMLSRRKAFS
;
A
#
# COMPACT_ATOMS: atom_id res chain seq x y z
N MET A 1 -0.44 11.23 7.04
CA MET A 1 -1.42 10.52 6.21
C MET A 1 -1.66 11.26 4.88
N ILE A 2 -1.46 10.59 3.75
CA ILE A 2 -1.83 11.07 2.41
C ILE A 2 -2.92 10.14 1.89
N GLU A 3 -4.07 10.65 1.46
CA GLU A 3 -5.19 9.84 0.95
C GLU A 3 -5.80 10.45 -0.31
N GLY A 4 -6.48 9.61 -1.10
CA GLY A 4 -7.20 10.05 -2.28
C GLY A 4 -8.08 8.96 -2.90
N ARG A 5 -8.85 9.35 -3.92
CA ARG A 5 -9.75 8.45 -4.65
C ARG A 5 -9.38 8.39 -6.13
N LEU A 6 -9.59 7.23 -6.71
CA LEU A 6 -9.57 6.98 -8.14
C LEU A 6 -11.03 6.87 -8.59
N VAL A 7 -11.42 7.76 -9.51
CA VAL A 7 -12.80 7.93 -9.98
C VAL A 7 -12.82 7.70 -11.49
N LEU A 8 -13.80 6.95 -11.98
CA LEU A 8 -14.09 6.83 -13.40
C LEU A 8 -15.21 7.80 -13.75
N LYS A 9 -15.08 8.48 -14.88
CA LYS A 9 -16.13 9.29 -15.48
C LYS A 9 -16.51 8.67 -16.81
N LEU A 10 -17.79 8.33 -16.97
CA LEU A 10 -18.38 7.86 -18.22
C LEU A 10 -19.60 8.75 -18.47
N ASP A 11 -19.62 9.43 -19.61
CA ASP A 11 -20.57 10.52 -19.89
C ASP A 11 -20.56 11.57 -18.75
N ASP A 12 -21.72 11.86 -18.16
CA ASP A 12 -21.89 12.79 -17.03
C ASP A 12 -21.92 12.08 -15.65
N GLU A 13 -21.54 10.79 -15.61
CA GLU A 13 -21.61 9.99 -14.40
C GLU A 13 -20.24 9.66 -13.82
N PHE A 14 -20.11 9.78 -12.50
CA PHE A 14 -18.92 9.41 -11.74
C PHE A 14 -19.12 8.07 -11.03
N ARG A 15 -18.07 7.23 -11.04
CA ARG A 15 -18.04 5.92 -10.41
C ARG A 15 -16.79 5.75 -9.57
N HIS A 16 -16.93 5.24 -8.35
CA HIS A 16 -15.80 5.02 -7.43
C HIS A 16 -15.08 3.72 -7.78
N LEU A 17 -13.85 3.82 -8.30
CA LEU A 17 -13.02 2.65 -8.59
C LEU A 17 -12.29 2.15 -7.34
N ALA A 18 -11.53 3.05 -6.72
CA ALA A 18 -10.72 2.70 -5.56
C ALA A 18 -10.36 3.93 -4.71
N SER A 19 -9.91 3.68 -3.48
CA SER A 19 -9.27 4.68 -2.63
C SER A 19 -7.88 4.20 -2.25
N TYR A 20 -6.97 5.12 -1.97
CA TYR A 20 -5.65 4.82 -1.45
C TYR A 20 -5.33 5.70 -0.24
N ALA A 21 -4.48 5.17 0.64
CA ALA A 21 -3.94 5.91 1.77
C ALA A 21 -2.50 5.47 2.04
N LEU A 22 -1.59 6.43 2.19
CA LEU A 22 -0.26 6.21 2.74
C LEU A 22 -0.26 6.66 4.21
N GLU A 23 -0.10 5.69 5.10
CA GLU A 23 -0.14 5.89 6.54
C GLU A 23 1.22 6.22 7.13
N ASP A 24 1.22 6.74 8.35
CA ASP A 24 2.43 7.16 9.07
C ASP A 24 3.30 5.97 9.53
N ASP A 25 2.83 4.72 9.37
CA ASP A 25 3.64 3.51 9.55
C ASP A 25 4.42 3.13 8.27
N GLY A 26 4.28 3.91 7.20
CA GLY A 26 4.87 3.67 5.89
C GLY A 26 4.14 2.62 5.07
N SER A 27 2.97 2.16 5.50
CA SER A 27 2.14 1.22 4.73
C SER A 27 1.25 1.97 3.73
N LEU A 28 1.22 1.48 2.50
CA LEU A 28 0.25 1.89 1.48
C LEU A 28 -0.97 0.98 1.57
N TYR A 29 -2.15 1.57 1.71
CA TYR A 29 -3.43 0.89 1.68
C TYR A 29 -4.14 1.19 0.36
N LEU A 30 -4.72 0.15 -0.22
CA LEU A 30 -5.59 0.21 -1.39
C LEU A 30 -6.94 -0.40 -1.03
N PHE A 31 -8.00 0.32 -1.36
CA PHE A 31 -9.38 -0.11 -1.16
C PHE A 31 -10.07 -0.17 -2.51
N LEU A 32 -10.38 -1.36 -2.99
CA LEU A 32 -11.20 -1.56 -4.19
C LEU A 32 -12.66 -1.45 -3.74
N VAL A 33 -13.26 -0.28 -3.96
CA VAL A 33 -14.49 0.12 -3.28
C VAL A 33 -15.70 -0.50 -3.94
N ARG A 34 -16.54 -1.11 -3.11
CA ARG A 34 -17.85 -1.67 -3.46
C ARG A 34 -18.78 -1.57 -2.25
N GLU A 35 -19.94 -0.94 -2.45
CA GLU A 35 -20.97 -0.79 -1.44
C GLU A 35 -21.71 -2.11 -1.16
N GLY A 36 -22.15 -2.24 0.08
CA GLY A 36 -22.89 -3.40 0.58
C GLY A 36 -21.98 -4.55 1.03
N THR A 37 -22.63 -5.67 1.29
CA THR A 37 -22.02 -6.88 1.84
C THR A 37 -22.30 -8.10 0.98
N ASN A 38 -21.49 -9.14 1.17
CA ASN A 38 -21.71 -10.48 0.66
C ASN A 38 -21.66 -11.48 1.82
N ASP A 39 -22.40 -12.58 1.69
CA ASP A 39 -22.29 -13.78 2.52
C ASP A 39 -21.38 -14.85 1.89
N HIS A 40 -20.92 -14.66 0.66
CA HIS A 40 -20.03 -15.60 -0.02
C HIS A 40 -19.09 -14.92 -1.03
N ARG A 41 -18.12 -15.69 -1.54
CA ARG A 41 -17.35 -15.38 -2.74
C ARG A 41 -17.25 -16.57 -3.67
N LEU A 42 -16.99 -16.30 -4.94
CA LEU A 42 -16.52 -17.30 -5.90
C LEU A 42 -14.99 -17.21 -5.95
N LEU A 43 -14.31 -18.32 -5.70
CA LEU A 43 -12.86 -18.45 -5.77
C LEU A 43 -12.51 -19.31 -6.97
N HIS A 44 -11.61 -18.84 -7.83
CA HIS A 44 -11.07 -19.64 -8.90
C HIS A 44 -9.54 -19.65 -8.80
N GLU A 45 -8.98 -20.85 -8.75
CA GLU A 45 -7.54 -21.07 -8.78
C GLU A 45 -7.15 -21.59 -10.17
N VAL A 46 -6.01 -21.12 -10.67
CA VAL A 46 -5.49 -21.54 -11.97
C VAL A 46 -5.28 -23.06 -11.96
N GLY A 47 -5.85 -23.73 -12.97
CA GLY A 47 -5.80 -25.18 -13.10
C GLY A 47 -6.99 -25.94 -12.50
N GLN A 48 -7.93 -25.26 -11.85
CA GLN A 48 -9.20 -25.84 -11.42
C GLN A 48 -10.27 -25.74 -12.52
N GLU A 49 -11.19 -26.70 -12.57
CA GLU A 49 -12.21 -26.82 -13.63
C GLU A 49 -13.29 -25.72 -13.59
N GLY A 50 -13.32 -24.90 -12.54
CA GLY A 50 -14.25 -23.78 -12.42
C GLY A 50 -14.10 -23.03 -11.10
N PRO A 51 -14.95 -22.02 -10.84
CA PRO A 51 -14.98 -21.35 -9.56
C PRO A 51 -15.67 -22.19 -8.48
N THR A 52 -15.14 -22.16 -7.27
CA THR A 52 -15.74 -22.74 -6.06
C THR A 52 -16.42 -21.65 -5.23
N LYS A 53 -17.64 -21.90 -4.75
CA LYS A 53 -18.30 -21.01 -3.80
C LYS A 53 -17.74 -21.22 -2.39
N VAL A 54 -17.35 -20.13 -1.75
CA VAL A 54 -16.89 -20.10 -0.35
C VAL A 54 -17.82 -19.19 0.43
N ASP A 55 -18.61 -19.78 1.33
CA ASP A 55 -19.49 -19.03 2.23
C ASP A 55 -18.68 -18.43 3.38
N PHE A 56 -19.09 -17.26 3.83
CA PHE A 56 -18.47 -16.54 4.94
C PHE A 56 -19.21 -16.81 6.25
N GLU A 57 -18.47 -16.74 7.35
CA GLU A 57 -19.06 -16.60 8.70
C GLU A 57 -19.66 -15.18 8.84
N GLY A 58 -20.86 -14.99 8.28
CA GLY A 58 -21.61 -13.74 8.30
C GLY A 58 -21.37 -12.81 7.11
N GLN A 59 -22.03 -11.64 7.17
CA GLN A 59 -21.94 -10.62 6.12
C GLN A 59 -20.58 -9.93 6.16
N ARG A 60 -19.87 -9.92 5.02
CA ARG A 60 -18.59 -9.23 4.84
C ARG A 60 -18.72 -8.07 3.85
N PRO A 61 -18.05 -6.93 4.07
CA PRO A 61 -18.02 -5.85 3.08
C PRO A 61 -17.54 -6.32 1.71
N LYS A 62 -18.19 -5.83 0.63
CA LYS A 62 -17.74 -6.11 -0.74
C LYS A 62 -16.39 -5.44 -1.02
N THR A 63 -16.15 -4.27 -0.43
CA THR A 63 -14.88 -3.53 -0.52
C THR A 63 -13.69 -4.42 -0.13
N LYS A 64 -12.68 -4.48 -1.00
CA LYS A 64 -11.47 -5.25 -0.77
C LYS A 64 -10.34 -4.34 -0.32
N LYS A 65 -9.82 -4.59 0.87
CA LYS A 65 -8.67 -3.88 1.43
C LYS A 65 -7.40 -4.68 1.14
N ILE A 66 -6.37 -4.00 0.65
CA ILE A 66 -5.05 -4.54 0.40
C ILE A 66 -4.04 -3.59 1.07
N SER A 67 -3.06 -4.13 1.77
CA SER A 67 -1.97 -3.33 2.33
C SER A 67 -0.62 -3.78 1.77
N TYR A 68 0.20 -2.81 1.40
CA TYR A 68 1.60 -2.96 1.02
C TYR A 68 2.43 -2.27 2.10
N HIS A 69 3.02 -3.05 2.99
CA HIS A 69 3.80 -2.54 4.11
C HIS A 69 5.17 -2.05 3.67
N ALA A 70 5.79 -1.16 4.44
CA ALA A 70 7.13 -0.62 4.15
C ALA A 70 8.18 -1.71 3.84
N SER A 71 8.07 -2.89 4.47
CA SER A 71 8.96 -4.05 4.28
C SER A 71 8.80 -4.81 2.97
N GLY A 72 7.79 -4.48 2.15
CA GLY A 72 7.47 -5.24 0.93
C GLY A 72 6.34 -6.25 1.11
N LEU A 73 5.80 -6.41 2.32
CA LEU A 73 4.72 -7.36 2.59
C LEU A 73 3.39 -6.85 2.01
N ILE A 74 2.79 -7.63 1.12
CA ILE A 74 1.43 -7.43 0.61
C ILE A 74 0.47 -8.36 1.36
N ARG A 75 -0.62 -7.79 1.89
CA ARG A 75 -1.72 -8.53 2.53
C ARG A 75 -3.05 -8.20 1.86
N TYR A 76 -3.78 -9.25 1.49
CA TYR A 76 -5.16 -9.16 1.04
C TYR A 76 -6.07 -9.40 2.24
N HIS A 77 -6.72 -8.36 2.73
CA HIS A 77 -7.56 -8.46 3.92
C HIS A 77 -8.87 -9.17 3.57
N ASN A 78 -9.35 -10.02 4.47
CA ASN A 78 -10.58 -10.83 4.28
C ASN A 78 -10.55 -11.76 3.05
N ALA A 79 -9.34 -12.12 2.60
CA ALA A 79 -9.09 -13.14 1.59
C ALA A 79 -8.18 -14.22 2.16
N ASP A 80 -8.38 -15.48 1.76
CA ASP A 80 -7.55 -16.60 2.22
C ASP A 80 -6.27 -16.71 1.39
N HIS A 81 -5.73 -15.56 0.97
CA HIS A 81 -4.52 -15.50 0.15
C HIS A 81 -3.29 -15.56 1.03
N GLN A 82 -2.25 -16.21 0.51
CA GLN A 82 -0.94 -16.18 1.11
C GLN A 82 -0.39 -14.75 1.13
N LYS A 83 0.41 -14.47 2.17
CA LYS A 83 1.23 -13.27 2.24
C LYS A 83 2.24 -13.29 1.10
N VAL A 84 2.36 -12.19 0.37
CA VAL A 84 3.33 -12.06 -0.73
C VAL A 84 4.34 -10.99 -0.37
N TYR A 85 5.63 -11.26 -0.56
CA TYR A 85 6.68 -10.26 -0.40
C TYR A 85 7.14 -9.74 -1.75
N ARG A 86 7.26 -8.41 -1.85
CA ARG A 86 7.81 -7.66 -2.98
C ARG A 86 8.91 -6.73 -2.47
N GLU A 87 9.40 -5.83 -3.33
CA GLU A 87 10.42 -4.86 -2.92
C GLU A 87 9.90 -3.95 -1.78
N PRO A 88 10.74 -3.56 -0.81
CA PRO A 88 10.31 -2.62 0.22
C PRO A 88 10.01 -1.25 -0.39
N LEU A 89 9.03 -0.52 0.15
CA LEU A 89 8.56 0.76 -0.42
C LEU A 89 9.64 1.86 -0.46
N CYS A 90 10.71 1.73 0.33
CA CYS A 90 11.87 2.62 0.30
C CYS A 90 12.90 2.27 -0.80
N ALA A 91 12.80 1.11 -1.44
CA ALA A 91 13.78 0.65 -2.43
C ALA A 91 13.11 -0.04 -3.62
N VAL A 92 12.00 0.51 -4.09
CA VAL A 92 11.30 0.04 -5.29
C VAL A 92 12.17 0.33 -6.52
N SER A 93 12.61 -0.71 -7.21
CA SER A 93 13.47 -0.63 -8.39
C SER A 93 12.82 -1.19 -9.66
N THR A 94 11.76 -1.98 -9.50
CA THR A 94 11.01 -2.61 -10.58
C THR A 94 9.51 -2.38 -10.46
N VAL A 95 8.75 -2.76 -11.49
CA VAL A 95 7.30 -2.81 -11.43
C VAL A 95 6.89 -3.98 -10.54
N ASN A 96 6.22 -3.68 -9.42
CA ASN A 96 5.73 -4.65 -8.46
C ASN A 96 4.19 -4.67 -8.53
N PRO A 97 3.59 -5.63 -9.25
CA PRO A 97 2.13 -5.76 -9.30
C PRO A 97 1.56 -6.06 -7.90
N ILE A 98 0.36 -5.56 -7.63
CA ILE A 98 -0.34 -5.72 -6.35
C ILE A 98 -1.61 -6.54 -6.57
N VAL A 99 -2.44 -6.12 -7.52
CA VAL A 99 -3.74 -6.74 -7.80
C VAL A 99 -4.20 -6.31 -9.18
N ALA A 100 -4.89 -7.19 -9.90
CA ALA A 100 -5.72 -6.77 -11.03
C ALA A 100 -7.20 -6.76 -10.60
N TYR A 101 -7.91 -5.69 -10.94
CA TYR A 101 -9.32 -5.53 -10.65
C TYR A 101 -10.08 -5.47 -11.96
N VAL A 102 -10.93 -6.47 -12.20
CA VAL A 102 -11.69 -6.62 -13.44
C VAL A 102 -13.15 -6.32 -13.16
N ILE A 103 -13.73 -5.41 -13.93
CA ILE A 103 -15.17 -5.10 -13.88
C ILE A 103 -15.82 -5.47 -15.20
N PRO A 104 -17.04 -6.04 -15.21
CA PRO A 104 -17.73 -6.38 -16.45
C PRO A 104 -18.31 -5.14 -17.15
N SER A 105 -18.53 -4.06 -16.39
CA SER A 105 -18.99 -2.75 -16.86
C SER A 105 -18.74 -1.72 -15.73
N VAL A 106 -18.52 -0.46 -16.09
CA VAL A 106 -18.37 0.71 -15.22
C VAL A 106 -19.63 0.90 -14.36
N GLN A 107 -20.81 0.55 -14.90
CA GLN A 107 -22.08 0.59 -14.18
C GLN A 107 -22.18 -0.37 -12.98
N LYS A 108 -21.26 -1.35 -12.86
CA LYS A 108 -21.18 -2.19 -11.66
C LYS A 108 -20.50 -1.51 -10.48
N LEU A 109 -19.81 -0.39 -10.67
CA LEU A 109 -19.18 0.36 -9.59
C LEU A 109 -20.19 1.30 -8.90
N ASP A 110 -19.84 1.78 -7.71
CA ASP A 110 -20.73 2.63 -6.94
C ASP A 110 -20.74 4.04 -7.52
N ARG A 111 -21.94 4.63 -7.62
CA ARG A 111 -22.13 5.99 -8.13
C ARG A 111 -21.63 7.02 -7.12
N LEU A 112 -20.93 8.03 -7.61
CA LEU A 112 -20.58 9.22 -6.84
C LEU A 112 -21.49 10.38 -7.24
N GLU A 113 -21.92 11.17 -6.24
CA GLU A 113 -22.70 12.39 -6.46
C GLU A 113 -21.84 13.55 -7.00
N GLY A 114 -20.52 13.45 -6.85
CA GLY A 114 -19.56 14.43 -7.35
C GLY A 114 -18.11 14.06 -7.02
N THR A 115 -17.19 14.89 -7.52
CA THR A 115 -15.75 14.75 -7.32
C THR A 115 -15.23 15.74 -6.27
N ARG A 116 -14.07 15.43 -5.70
CA ARG A 116 -13.26 16.33 -4.86
C ARG A 116 -12.03 16.75 -5.66
N ASP A 117 -11.43 17.87 -5.30
CA ASP A 117 -10.20 18.37 -5.94
C ASP A 117 -9.02 17.37 -5.83
N SER A 118 -9.03 16.53 -4.79
CA SER A 118 -8.04 15.48 -4.54
C SER A 118 -8.28 14.19 -5.33
N ASP A 119 -9.41 14.08 -6.05
CA ASP A 119 -9.73 12.86 -6.79
C ASP A 119 -8.96 12.82 -8.11
N PHE A 120 -8.46 11.65 -8.44
CA PHE A 120 -7.95 11.36 -9.77
C PHE A 120 -9.10 10.83 -10.61
N VAL A 121 -9.55 11.63 -11.59
CA VAL A 121 -10.68 11.30 -12.47
C VAL A 121 -10.16 10.79 -13.80
N PHE A 122 -10.63 9.63 -14.22
CA PHE A 122 -10.35 9.01 -15.52
C PHE A 122 -11.58 9.08 -16.40
N GLU A 123 -11.48 9.82 -17.50
CA GLU A 123 -12.53 9.83 -18.51
C GLU A 123 -12.45 8.55 -19.35
N LEU A 124 -13.59 7.89 -19.49
CA LEU A 124 -13.76 6.67 -20.24
C LEU A 124 -14.69 6.91 -21.42
N GLU A 125 -14.42 6.23 -22.52
CA GLU A 125 -15.23 6.30 -23.74
C GLU A 125 -16.27 5.18 -23.84
N THR A 126 -16.13 4.10 -23.06
CA THR A 126 -16.99 2.91 -23.18
C THR A 126 -17.29 2.27 -21.83
N ASP A 127 -18.43 1.58 -21.74
CA ASP A 127 -18.86 0.77 -20.58
C ASP A 127 -18.45 -0.72 -20.71
N ASN A 128 -17.46 -1.04 -21.53
CA ASN A 128 -17.06 -2.43 -21.78
C ASN A 128 -16.40 -3.05 -20.55
N ARG A 129 -16.19 -4.37 -20.57
CA ARG A 129 -15.36 -5.05 -19.57
C ARG A 129 -13.97 -4.42 -19.53
N MET A 130 -13.51 -4.04 -18.34
CA MET A 130 -12.22 -3.38 -18.14
C MET A 130 -11.38 -4.09 -17.08
N GLN A 131 -10.07 -3.96 -17.20
CA GLN A 131 -9.10 -4.37 -16.19
C GLN A 131 -8.30 -3.17 -15.71
N PHE A 132 -8.13 -3.09 -14.40
CA PHE A 132 -7.31 -2.11 -13.69
C PHE A 132 -6.18 -2.85 -12.98
N SER A 133 -4.95 -2.70 -13.46
CA SER A 133 -3.79 -3.38 -12.87
C SER A 133 -3.05 -2.41 -11.95
N PHE A 134 -3.12 -2.66 -10.65
CA PHE A 134 -2.47 -1.82 -9.63
C PHE A 134 -1.04 -2.31 -9.37
N CYS A 135 -0.09 -1.38 -9.47
CA CYS A 135 1.34 -1.65 -9.35
C CYS A 135 2.02 -0.61 -8.45
N VAL A 136 2.96 -1.05 -7.62
CA VAL A 136 3.98 -0.15 -7.04
C VAL A 136 5.18 -0.14 -7.98
N THR A 137 5.62 1.05 -8.40
CA THR A 137 6.70 1.22 -9.38
C THR A 137 7.71 2.24 -8.89
N PRO A 138 8.92 2.34 -9.49
CA PRO A 138 9.83 3.44 -9.22
C PRO A 138 9.12 4.78 -9.44
N TRP A 139 9.35 5.78 -8.58
CA TRP A 139 8.56 7.02 -8.60
C TRP A 139 8.62 7.79 -9.93
N GLN A 140 9.67 7.58 -10.73
CA GLN A 140 9.86 8.16 -12.06
C GLN A 140 9.28 7.32 -13.20
N HIS A 141 8.80 6.10 -12.92
CA HIS A 141 8.29 5.21 -13.93
C HIS A 141 7.03 5.78 -14.59
N VAL A 142 7.00 5.74 -15.92
CA VAL A 142 5.86 6.13 -16.75
C VAL A 142 5.50 4.92 -17.61
N PRO A 143 4.36 4.27 -17.33
CA PRO A 143 3.85 3.20 -18.17
C PRO A 143 3.61 3.67 -19.61
N PRO A 144 3.85 2.81 -20.62
CA PRO A 144 3.58 3.13 -22.02
C PRO A 144 2.09 3.00 -22.40
N CYS A 145 1.20 2.76 -21.44
CA CYS A 145 -0.24 2.56 -21.62
C CYS A 145 -1.05 3.70 -20.97
N ASN A 146 -2.37 3.67 -21.14
CA ASN A 146 -3.27 4.56 -20.40
C ASN A 146 -3.20 4.22 -18.90
N HIS A 147 -2.88 5.20 -18.06
CA HIS A 147 -2.61 4.95 -16.65
C HIS A 147 -2.92 6.15 -15.75
N ALA A 148 -3.15 5.86 -14.47
CA ALA A 148 -2.95 6.82 -13.38
C ALA A 148 -1.57 6.62 -12.76
N ALA A 149 -0.95 7.69 -12.26
CA ALA A 149 0.21 7.57 -11.38
C ALA A 149 0.11 8.55 -10.21
N ILE A 150 -0.07 8.01 -9.01
CA ILE A 150 0.07 8.75 -7.76
C ILE A 150 1.53 8.64 -7.33
N ARG A 151 2.25 9.76 -7.37
CA ARG A 151 3.70 9.76 -7.15
C ARG A 151 4.02 10.22 -5.74
N PHE A 152 4.82 9.43 -5.03
CA PHE A 152 5.43 9.77 -3.77
C PHE A 152 6.91 10.07 -4.06
N PRO A 153 7.30 11.35 -4.20
CA PRO A 153 8.63 11.72 -4.68
C PRO A 153 9.73 11.05 -3.88
N ASN A 154 10.75 10.56 -4.59
CA ASN A 154 11.88 9.82 -4.05
C ASN A 154 11.55 8.48 -3.38
N LEU A 155 10.29 8.01 -3.35
CA LEU A 155 9.92 6.73 -2.76
C LEU A 155 9.47 5.74 -3.84
N PHE A 156 8.23 5.90 -4.32
CA PHE A 156 7.61 5.03 -5.30
C PHE A 156 6.44 5.76 -5.99
N ALA A 157 5.82 5.14 -6.99
CA ALA A 157 4.53 5.54 -7.51
C ALA A 157 3.53 4.40 -7.40
N LEU A 158 2.30 4.69 -6.95
CA LEU A 158 1.16 3.80 -7.14
C LEU A 158 0.60 4.08 -8.53
N VAL A 159 0.74 3.10 -9.41
CA VAL A 159 0.27 3.15 -10.79
C VAL A 159 -0.96 2.27 -10.91
N VAL A 160 -1.96 2.72 -11.65
CA VAL A 160 -3.01 1.84 -12.17
C VAL A 160 -2.99 1.90 -13.69
N ASP A 161 -2.70 0.76 -14.31
CA ASP A 161 -2.81 0.59 -15.76
C ASP A 161 -4.27 0.29 -16.10
N ILE A 162 -4.81 1.02 -17.09
CA ILE A 162 -6.21 0.97 -17.48
C ILE A 162 -6.29 0.43 -18.91
N GLY A 163 -7.00 -0.68 -19.08
CA GLY A 163 -7.14 -1.26 -20.42
C GLY A 163 -8.21 -2.34 -20.53
N GLY A 164 -8.27 -2.93 -21.72
CA GLY A 164 -9.05 -4.13 -21.97
C GLY A 164 -8.57 -5.31 -21.11
N PRO A 165 -9.43 -6.30 -20.86
CA PRO A 165 -9.09 -7.44 -20.01
C PRO A 165 -7.99 -8.27 -20.68
N VAL A 166 -6.85 -8.38 -19.99
CA VAL A 166 -5.75 -9.29 -20.38
C VAL A 166 -5.93 -10.65 -19.71
N ILE A 167 -6.52 -10.66 -18.51
CA ILE A 167 -6.81 -11.89 -17.78
C ILE A 167 -8.06 -12.55 -18.36
N GLU A 168 -7.89 -13.74 -18.90
CA GLU A 168 -9.01 -14.62 -19.26
C GLU A 168 -9.69 -15.11 -17.98
N LEU A 169 -11.00 -14.87 -17.87
CA LEU A 169 -11.81 -15.33 -16.75
C LEU A 169 -12.70 -16.49 -17.22
N PRO A 170 -12.96 -17.49 -16.36
CA PRO A 170 -14.04 -18.45 -16.58
C PRO A 170 -15.35 -17.74 -16.91
N ARG A 171 -16.17 -18.35 -17.77
CA ARG A 171 -17.44 -17.75 -18.24
C ARG A 171 -18.36 -17.40 -17.09
N GLU A 172 -18.35 -18.22 -16.05
CA GLU A 172 -19.09 -18.05 -14.80
C GLU A 172 -18.70 -16.77 -14.06
N LEU A 173 -17.47 -16.29 -14.21
CA LEU A 173 -16.97 -15.06 -13.57
C LEU A 173 -17.10 -13.82 -14.46
N ALA A 174 -17.44 -13.97 -15.75
CA ALA A 174 -17.45 -12.87 -16.72
C ALA A 174 -18.42 -11.74 -16.37
N GLN A 175 -19.49 -12.03 -15.62
CA GLN A 175 -20.48 -11.04 -15.16
C GLN A 175 -20.19 -10.52 -13.73
N HIS A 176 -19.14 -11.03 -13.09
CA HIS A 176 -18.76 -10.66 -11.73
C HIS A 176 -17.62 -9.67 -11.73
N VAL A 177 -17.64 -8.78 -10.74
CA VAL A 177 -16.46 -7.99 -10.42
C VAL A 177 -15.44 -8.90 -9.73
N THR A 178 -14.25 -8.95 -10.30
CA THR A 178 -13.24 -9.96 -9.97
C THR A 178 -11.93 -9.29 -9.54
N THR A 179 -11.35 -9.79 -8.45
CA THR A 179 -10.02 -9.40 -7.99
C THR A 179 -9.05 -10.56 -8.22
N CYS A 180 -7.99 -10.31 -8.98
CA CYS A 180 -6.93 -11.27 -9.22
C CYS A 180 -5.73 -10.89 -8.34
N ALA A 181 -5.53 -11.66 -7.27
CA ALA A 181 -4.37 -11.51 -6.41
C ALA A 181 -3.12 -12.08 -7.08
N ILE A 182 -1.96 -11.44 -6.86
CA ILE A 182 -0.68 -12.05 -7.22
C ILE A 182 -0.32 -13.15 -6.22
N THR A 183 0.28 -14.21 -6.73
CA THR A 183 0.75 -15.36 -5.93
C THR A 183 2.27 -15.45 -5.89
N GLU A 184 2.95 -14.98 -6.92
CA GLU A 184 4.41 -14.95 -7.00
C GLU A 184 4.99 -13.79 -6.17
N GLY A 185 6.15 -14.03 -5.56
CA GLY A 185 6.91 -13.04 -4.81
C GLY A 185 8.16 -13.63 -4.18
N PHE A 186 8.85 -12.84 -3.36
CA PHE A 186 9.98 -13.30 -2.58
C PHE A 186 9.52 -14.25 -1.46
N PRO A 187 10.33 -15.27 -1.10
CA PRO A 187 9.98 -16.20 -0.02
C PRO A 187 10.00 -15.53 1.37
N THR A 188 10.79 -14.46 1.52
CA THR A 188 10.97 -13.69 2.76
C THR A 188 11.12 -12.21 2.43
N PRO A 189 10.89 -11.31 3.39
CA PRO A 189 11.08 -9.88 3.15
C PRO A 189 12.57 -9.56 2.92
N LEU A 190 12.86 -8.68 1.94
CA LEU A 190 14.22 -8.23 1.64
C LEU A 190 14.81 -7.31 2.72
N LEU A 191 13.93 -6.65 3.49
CA LEU A 191 14.28 -5.86 4.67
C LEU A 191 13.36 -6.26 5.82
N ASP A 192 13.92 -6.43 7.02
CA ASP A 192 13.11 -6.56 8.22
C ASP A 192 12.27 -5.30 8.46
N GLU A 193 11.13 -5.47 9.12
CA GLU A 193 10.14 -4.40 9.33
C GLU A 193 10.72 -3.16 10.04
N PRO A 194 11.49 -3.28 11.14
CA PRO A 194 12.19 -2.13 11.73
C PRO A 194 13.10 -1.39 10.75
N THR A 195 13.90 -2.12 9.97
CA THR A 195 14.81 -1.52 8.99
C THR A 195 14.06 -0.84 7.85
N ALA A 196 13.00 -1.46 7.35
CA ALA A 196 12.17 -0.89 6.30
C ALA A 196 11.47 0.39 6.78
N PHE A 197 10.87 0.37 7.97
CA PHE A 197 10.24 1.54 8.58
C PHE A 197 11.23 2.71 8.72
N ALA A 198 12.40 2.46 9.32
CA ALA A 198 13.39 3.52 9.52
C ALA A 198 13.86 4.12 8.19
N ARG A 199 14.15 3.29 7.17
CA ARG A 199 14.58 3.76 5.85
C ARG A 199 13.48 4.52 5.12
N PHE A 200 12.26 4.02 5.16
CA PHE A 200 11.11 4.67 4.54
C PHE A 200 10.97 6.11 5.02
N HIS A 201 10.99 6.32 6.34
CA HIS A 201 10.85 7.65 6.90
C HIS A 201 12.09 8.52 6.74
N GLN A 202 13.29 7.96 6.77
CA GLN A 202 14.51 8.71 6.45
C GLN A 202 14.46 9.26 5.02
N GLN A 203 14.00 8.46 4.06
CA GLN A 203 13.87 8.85 2.66
C GLN A 203 12.72 9.85 2.43
N MET A 204 11.56 9.62 3.08
CA MET A 204 10.43 10.54 3.06
C MET A 204 10.80 11.94 3.59
N ASN A 205 11.55 11.99 4.69
CA ASN A 205 11.98 13.23 5.33
C ASN A 205 13.33 13.76 4.79
N GLN A 206 13.90 13.12 3.76
CA GLN A 206 15.19 13.46 3.15
C GLN A 206 16.32 13.64 4.19
N THR A 207 16.36 12.76 5.18
CA THR A 207 17.31 12.83 6.31
C THR A 207 17.93 11.48 6.58
N GLN A 208 19.22 11.48 6.97
CA GLN A 208 19.88 10.29 7.52
C GLN A 208 19.93 10.32 9.05
N SER A 209 19.32 11.35 9.66
CA SER A 209 19.32 11.55 11.11
C SER A 209 18.40 10.56 11.82
N LEU A 210 18.52 10.53 13.15
CA LEU A 210 17.55 9.90 14.04
C LEU A 210 16.20 10.63 13.91
N ILE A 211 15.13 9.88 13.69
CA ILE A 211 13.76 10.42 13.72
C ILE A 211 13.10 9.95 15.01
N LEU A 212 12.58 10.90 15.79
CA LEU A 212 11.81 10.65 17.01
C LEU A 212 10.34 10.97 16.74
N TYR A 213 9.48 9.97 16.91
CA TYR A 213 8.03 10.16 16.79
C TYR A 213 7.41 10.50 18.14
N SER A 214 6.34 11.29 18.09
CA SER A 214 5.46 11.53 19.22
C SER A 214 4.98 10.21 19.83
N PRO A 215 4.73 10.16 21.14
CA PRO A 215 4.37 8.93 21.81
C PRO A 215 3.03 8.41 21.30
N ASN A 216 2.92 7.08 21.16
CA ASN A 216 1.67 6.43 20.78
C ASN A 216 0.58 6.61 21.87
N ALA A 217 -0.63 6.08 21.65
CA ALA A 217 -1.73 6.14 22.62
C ALA A 217 -1.39 5.52 24.00
N LYS A 218 -0.32 4.70 24.08
CA LYS A 218 0.20 4.11 25.32
C LYS A 218 1.33 4.92 25.96
N GLY A 219 1.75 6.04 25.35
CA GLY A 219 2.82 6.88 25.87
C GLY A 219 4.23 6.43 25.45
N GLU A 220 4.38 5.53 24.48
CA GLU A 220 5.68 5.00 24.05
C GLU A 220 6.22 5.77 22.84
N TYR A 221 7.48 6.19 22.92
CA TYR A 221 8.16 6.92 21.85
C TYR A 221 8.81 5.96 20.88
N ARG A 222 8.59 6.15 19.58
CA ARG A 222 9.29 5.37 18.54
C ARG A 222 10.49 6.14 18.02
N LEU A 223 11.65 5.50 18.03
CA LEU A 223 12.90 6.04 17.46
C LEU A 223 13.27 5.25 16.22
N GLY A 224 13.48 5.93 15.08
CA GLY A 224 14.00 5.33 13.86
C GLY A 224 15.42 5.81 13.56
N ARG A 225 16.41 4.92 13.58
CA ARG A 225 17.77 5.21 13.10
C ARG A 225 18.36 4.04 12.34
N THR A 226 18.93 4.34 11.18
CA THR A 226 19.79 3.40 10.45
C THR A 226 21.22 3.51 11.00
N LEU A 227 21.75 2.43 11.59
CA LEU A 227 23.09 2.42 12.22
C LEU A 227 24.19 1.97 11.25
N SER A 228 23.82 1.30 10.16
CA SER A 228 24.68 0.98 9.01
C SER A 228 23.83 0.61 7.79
N THR A 229 24.42 0.50 6.59
CA THR A 229 23.74 0.09 5.34
C THR A 229 23.06 -1.30 5.40
N ARG A 230 23.11 -2.02 6.53
CA ARG A 230 22.52 -3.36 6.67
C ARG A 230 21.53 -3.55 7.83
N ARG A 231 21.42 -2.62 8.80
CA ARG A 231 20.49 -2.75 9.94
C ARG A 231 20.03 -1.39 10.48
N ALA A 232 18.73 -1.26 10.73
CA ALA A 232 18.21 -0.20 11.60
C ALA A 232 17.87 -0.73 12.99
N GLN A 233 17.78 0.18 13.95
CA GLN A 233 17.12 -0.07 15.22
C GLN A 233 15.87 0.80 15.29
N VAL A 234 14.74 0.14 15.53
CA VAL A 234 13.52 0.81 15.98
C VAL A 234 13.35 0.46 17.45
N LEU A 235 13.37 1.49 18.30
CA LEU A 235 13.21 1.35 19.74
C LEU A 235 11.92 2.04 20.14
N ASP A 236 11.03 1.29 20.77
CA ASP A 236 9.90 1.85 21.50
C ASP A 236 10.38 2.10 22.94
N LEU A 237 10.58 3.37 23.30
CA LEU A 237 10.97 3.76 24.65
C LEU A 237 9.73 4.08 25.49
N PRO A 238 9.64 3.56 26.73
CA PRO A 238 8.58 3.96 27.64
C PRO A 238 8.68 5.46 27.93
N ARG A 239 7.56 6.06 28.33
CA ARG A 239 7.45 7.48 28.71
C ARG A 239 8.58 7.87 29.68
N LEU A 240 9.55 8.64 29.20
CA LEU A 240 10.57 9.25 30.06
C LEU A 240 9.89 10.26 30.98
N ARG A 241 9.69 9.91 32.25
CA ARG A 241 9.38 10.89 33.29
C ARG A 241 10.64 11.72 33.52
N VAL A 242 10.71 12.88 32.86
CA VAL A 242 11.69 13.90 33.22
C VAL A 242 11.07 14.72 34.34
N SER A 243 11.63 14.60 35.54
CA SER A 243 11.35 15.52 36.64
C SER A 243 11.95 16.88 36.28
N GLY A 244 11.10 17.83 35.89
CA GLY A 244 11.47 19.24 35.72
C GLY A 244 11.82 19.65 34.30
N GLY A 245 10.87 20.30 33.61
CA GLY A 245 11.12 21.13 32.43
C GLY A 245 11.35 20.38 31.12
N VAL A 246 10.66 20.81 30.06
CA VAL A 246 10.77 20.23 28.71
C VAL A 246 12.08 20.73 28.06
N GLY A 247 13.08 19.87 28.00
CA GLY A 247 14.29 20.04 27.21
C GLY A 247 15.05 18.71 27.15
N TYR A 248 15.33 18.19 25.95
CA TYR A 248 15.98 16.89 25.79
C TYR A 248 17.37 17.05 25.17
N TRP A 249 18.39 16.65 25.93
CA TRP A 249 19.74 16.40 25.44
C TRP A 249 19.79 15.01 24.80
N VAL A 250 20.16 14.95 23.53
CA VAL A 250 20.49 13.67 22.86
C VAL A 250 21.98 13.42 23.09
N GLN A 251 22.30 12.43 23.93
CA GLN A 251 23.68 11.94 24.07
C GLN A 251 24.06 11.20 22.79
N THR A 252 24.66 11.91 21.85
CA THR A 252 25.31 11.32 20.67
C THR A 252 26.53 10.53 21.15
N GLY A 253 26.51 9.21 21.00
CA GLY A 253 27.70 8.39 21.13
C GLY A 253 28.73 8.79 20.06
N LEU A 254 29.64 9.69 20.43
CA LEU A 254 30.89 9.94 19.74
C LEU A 254 32.03 9.37 20.60
N MET A 255 32.99 8.74 19.94
CA MET A 255 34.12 8.00 20.49
C MET A 255 34.80 8.66 21.71
N LEU A 256 35.03 7.86 22.75
CA LEU A 256 36.00 8.16 23.81
C LEU A 256 37.42 8.16 23.22
N SER A 257 37.95 9.34 22.95
CA SER A 257 39.40 9.57 22.82
C SER A 257 39.92 10.05 24.18
N ARG A 258 40.62 9.17 24.90
CA ARG A 258 41.39 9.53 26.10
C ARG A 258 42.61 10.34 25.69
N ARG A 259 42.72 11.60 26.11
CA ARG A 259 44.02 12.23 26.37
C ARG A 259 44.18 12.41 27.88
N LYS A 260 45.11 11.63 28.44
CA LYS A 260 45.68 11.88 29.76
C LYS A 260 46.45 13.20 29.69
N ALA A 261 46.13 14.12 30.59
CA ALA A 261 47.06 15.16 31.00
C ALA A 261 48.17 14.51 31.84
N PHE A 262 49.42 14.85 31.56
CA PHE A 262 50.51 14.71 32.50
C PHE A 262 51.12 16.10 32.71
N SER A 263 51.15 16.47 33.99
CA SER A 263 51.89 17.54 34.69
C SER A 263 52.09 18.86 33.97
#